data_AF-A0A1E4RH02-F1
#
_entry.id   AF-A0A1E4RH02-F1
#
_cell.length_a   1.000
_cell.length_b   1.000
_cell.length_c   1.000
_cell.angle_alpha   90.00
_cell.angle_beta   90.00
_cell.angle_gamma   90.00
#
_symmetry.space_group_name_H-M   'P 1'
#
loop_
_entity.id
_entity.type
_entity.pdbx_description
1 polymer ?
#
loop_
_entity_poly.entity_id
_entity_poly.type
_entity_poly.pdbx_seq_one_letter_code
_entity_poly.pdbx_strand_id
1 'polypeptide(L)'
;MFKSYQKAVSGILKTFVRTKKTDSVLNASTQKVVGQLSALSASRKQPKLIKLCKEDLIKHKTISNAWNVYKRQQMDKKQQQLDQQYESIYNAMEELKKLSPELFEIANQQELPKYPLEMRLPTDYPPTKPWVYNYAPAKQE
;
A
#
# COMPACT_ATOMS: atom_id res chain seq x y z
N MET A 1 -17.97 -42.31 28.85
CA MET A 1 -18.14 -41.54 30.10
C MET A 1 -17.39 -40.22 29.98
N PHE A 2 -18.09 -39.10 29.80
CA PHE A 2 -17.48 -37.77 29.80
C PHE A 2 -18.16 -36.95 30.89
N LYS A 3 -17.40 -36.59 31.95
CA LYS A 3 -17.88 -35.78 33.06
C LYS A 3 -18.04 -34.33 32.60
N SER A 4 -19.24 -33.79 32.71
CA SER A 4 -19.53 -32.38 32.51
C SER A 4 -18.90 -31.56 33.66
N TYR A 5 -17.95 -30.70 33.31
CA TYR A 5 -17.39 -29.73 34.24
C TYR A 5 -18.40 -28.58 34.42
N GLN A 6 -19.12 -28.55 35.54
CA GLN A 6 -19.89 -27.37 35.93
C GLN A 6 -18.92 -26.28 36.40
N LYS A 7 -18.81 -25.22 35.61
CA LYS A 7 -18.02 -24.04 35.93
C LYS A 7 -18.76 -23.24 37.00
N ALA A 8 -18.20 -23.14 38.20
CA ALA A 8 -18.72 -22.28 39.25
C ALA A 8 -18.76 -20.83 38.75
N VAL A 9 -19.96 -20.29 38.57
CA VAL A 9 -20.16 -18.87 38.25
C VAL A 9 -20.04 -18.11 39.57
N SER A 10 -18.84 -17.62 39.87
CA SER A 10 -18.68 -16.60 40.91
C SER A 10 -19.33 -15.32 40.39
N GLY A 11 -20.56 -15.08 40.81
CA GLY A 11 -21.28 -13.83 40.54
C GLY A 11 -20.50 -12.67 41.11
N ILE A 12 -19.84 -11.89 40.25
CA ILE A 12 -19.23 -10.62 40.63
C ILE A 12 -20.36 -9.66 40.96
N LEU A 13 -20.57 -9.43 42.26
CA LEU A 13 -21.50 -8.42 42.75
C LEU A 13 -21.02 -7.05 42.27
N LYS A 14 -21.70 -6.51 41.26
CA LYS A 14 -21.50 -5.13 40.80
C LYS A 14 -22.25 -4.22 41.75
N THR A 15 -21.54 -3.56 42.67
CA THR A 15 -22.12 -2.49 43.49
C THR A 15 -22.34 -1.26 42.61
N PHE A 16 -23.61 -0.98 42.29
CA PHE A 16 -24.01 0.21 41.56
C PHE A 16 -24.16 1.37 42.54
N VAL A 17 -23.18 2.27 42.58
CA VAL A 17 -23.30 3.55 43.28
C VAL A 17 -23.34 4.67 42.23
N ARG A 18 -24.50 5.34 42.19
CA ARG A 18 -24.84 6.63 41.56
C ARG A 18 -23.78 7.25 40.60
N THR A 19 -24.10 7.20 39.31
CA THR A 19 -23.64 8.07 38.20
C THR A 19 -22.15 8.16 37.82
N LYS A 20 -21.24 7.33 38.34
CA LYS A 20 -19.91 7.16 37.72
C LYS A 20 -19.49 5.69 37.74
N LYS A 21 -19.39 5.06 36.57
CA LYS A 21 -18.71 3.78 36.40
C LYS A 21 -17.21 4.04 36.51
N THR A 22 -16.66 4.03 37.72
CA THR A 22 -15.21 3.91 37.92
C THR A 22 -14.88 2.44 38.00
N ASP A 23 -14.40 1.84 36.90
CA ASP A 23 -13.77 0.52 36.95
C ASP A 23 -12.47 0.66 37.74
N SER A 24 -12.54 0.48 39.06
CA SER A 24 -11.44 0.68 40.02
C SER A 24 -10.33 -0.39 39.95
N VAL A 25 -10.28 -1.18 38.87
CA VAL A 25 -9.44 -2.39 38.78
C VAL A 25 -8.17 -2.16 37.95
N LEU A 26 -8.15 -1.17 37.04
CA LEU A 26 -7.03 -0.97 36.10
C LEU A 26 -6.47 0.45 36.16
N ASN A 27 -5.14 0.55 36.13
CA ASN A 27 -4.40 1.81 36.00
C ASN A 27 -4.82 2.54 34.70
N ALA A 28 -4.86 3.87 34.72
CA ALA A 28 -5.21 4.71 33.57
C ALA A 28 -4.31 4.45 32.34
N SER A 29 -3.03 4.14 32.55
CA SER A 29 -2.11 3.72 31.48
C SER A 29 -2.57 2.42 30.83
N THR A 30 -2.96 1.43 31.63
CA THR A 30 -3.51 0.15 31.18
C THR A 30 -4.83 0.35 30.45
N GLN A 31 -5.70 1.25 30.91
CA GLN A 31 -6.96 1.58 30.22
C GLN A 31 -6.71 2.19 28.83
N LYS A 32 -5.68 3.06 28.67
CA LYS A 32 -5.28 3.59 27.35
C LYS A 32 -4.80 2.48 26.41
N VAL A 33 -3.99 1.56 26.90
CA VAL A 33 -3.52 0.40 26.12
C VAL A 33 -4.69 -0.49 25.72
N VAL A 34 -5.62 -0.78 26.64
CA VAL A 34 -6.86 -1.52 26.32
C VAL A 34 -7.70 -0.77 25.27
N GLY A 35 -7.75 0.56 25.34
CA GLY A 35 -8.39 1.40 24.33
C GLY A 35 -7.71 1.30 22.95
N GLN A 36 -6.38 1.34 22.89
CA GLN A 36 -5.60 1.16 21.65
C GLN A 36 -5.75 -0.26 21.09
N LEU A 37 -5.70 -1.29 21.93
CA LEU A 37 -5.95 -2.67 21.51
C LEU A 37 -7.39 -2.88 21.06
N SER A 38 -8.34 -2.24 21.74
CA SER A 38 -9.73 -2.19 21.30
C SER A 38 -9.88 -1.45 19.97
N ALA A 39 -9.09 -0.37 19.75
CA ALA A 39 -9.01 0.37 18.48
C ALA A 39 -8.73 -0.57 17.30
N LEU A 40 -7.72 -1.42 17.47
CA LEU A 40 -7.26 -2.39 16.48
C LEU A 40 -8.13 -3.67 16.42
N SER A 41 -8.85 -4.00 17.48
CA SER A 41 -9.68 -5.22 17.54
C SER A 41 -10.90 -5.14 16.62
N ALA A 42 -11.08 -6.16 15.77
CA ALA A 42 -12.25 -6.30 14.90
C ALA A 42 -13.54 -6.74 15.62
N SER A 43 -13.47 -7.13 16.90
CA SER A 43 -14.52 -7.88 17.59
C SER A 43 -15.93 -7.28 17.48
N ARG A 44 -16.11 -6.01 17.88
CA ARG A 44 -17.42 -5.33 17.87
C ARG A 44 -17.52 -4.25 16.79
N LYS A 45 -16.52 -4.15 15.92
CA LYS A 45 -16.37 -3.06 14.94
C LYS A 45 -16.61 -3.49 13.51
N GLN A 46 -16.47 -4.78 13.21
CA GLN A 46 -16.80 -5.29 11.90
C GLN A 46 -18.33 -5.33 11.70
N PRO A 47 -18.85 -4.80 10.58
CA PRO A 47 -20.25 -4.95 10.24
C PRO A 47 -20.58 -6.40 9.88
N LYS A 48 -21.86 -6.73 9.78
CA LYS A 48 -22.30 -8.01 9.22
C LYS A 48 -21.87 -8.09 7.75
N LEU A 49 -21.52 -9.31 7.30
CA LEU A 49 -21.16 -9.55 5.91
C LEU A 49 -22.29 -9.15 4.96
N ILE A 50 -21.93 -8.49 3.86
CA ILE A 50 -22.88 -8.10 2.81
C ILE A 50 -23.43 -9.36 2.15
N LYS A 51 -24.76 -9.49 2.14
CA LYS A 51 -25.47 -10.57 1.46
C LYS A 51 -25.91 -10.06 0.09
N LEU A 52 -25.47 -10.73 -0.98
CA LEU A 52 -25.83 -10.38 -2.35
C LEU A 52 -26.90 -11.35 -2.86
N CYS A 53 -27.80 -10.85 -3.71
CA CYS A 53 -28.64 -11.71 -4.53
C CYS A 53 -27.78 -12.49 -5.54
N LYS A 54 -28.30 -13.61 -6.09
CA LYS A 54 -27.60 -14.41 -7.11
C LYS A 54 -27.23 -13.56 -8.33
N GLU A 55 -28.14 -12.69 -8.78
CA GLU A 55 -27.89 -11.79 -9.91
C GLU A 55 -26.77 -10.80 -9.62
N ASP A 56 -26.78 -10.17 -8.45
CA ASP A 56 -25.75 -9.20 -8.08
C ASP A 56 -24.39 -9.85 -7.84
N LEU A 57 -24.37 -11.10 -7.37
CA LEU A 57 -23.15 -11.90 -7.29
C LEU A 57 -22.56 -12.14 -8.69
N ILE A 58 -23.40 -12.44 -9.68
CA ILE A 58 -22.97 -12.60 -11.07
C ILE A 58 -22.44 -11.25 -11.61
N LYS A 59 -23.17 -10.15 -11.42
CA LYS A 59 -22.73 -8.80 -11.82
C LYS A 59 -21.37 -8.45 -11.21
N HIS A 60 -21.20 -8.68 -9.90
CA HIS A 60 -19.94 -8.42 -9.19
C HIS A 60 -18.78 -9.22 -9.77
N LYS A 61 -18.99 -10.52 -10.05
CA LYS A 61 -17.98 -11.38 -10.69
C LYS A 61 -17.64 -10.88 -12.09
N THR A 62 -18.63 -10.52 -12.89
CA THR A 62 -18.42 -10.01 -14.25
C THR A 62 -17.61 -8.72 -14.25
N ILE A 63 -17.95 -7.74 -13.39
CA ILE A 63 -17.20 -6.49 -13.25
C ILE A 63 -15.74 -6.78 -12.82
N SER A 64 -15.56 -7.67 -11.84
CA SER A 64 -14.23 -8.04 -11.34
C SER A 64 -13.38 -8.72 -12.42
N ASN A 65 -13.98 -9.61 -13.20
CA ASN A 65 -13.31 -10.29 -14.30
C ASN A 65 -12.94 -9.31 -15.42
N ALA A 66 -13.86 -8.41 -15.82
CA ALA A 66 -13.60 -7.37 -16.81
C ALA A 66 -12.45 -6.45 -16.36
N TRP A 67 -12.43 -6.05 -15.09
CA TRP A 67 -11.33 -5.26 -14.51
C TRP A 67 -10.00 -6.01 -14.53
N ASN A 68 -10.00 -7.32 -14.26
CA ASN A 68 -8.78 -8.13 -14.32
C ASN A 68 -8.26 -8.26 -15.75
N VAL A 69 -9.14 -8.44 -16.74
CA VAL A 69 -8.77 -8.44 -18.16
C VAL A 69 -8.17 -7.09 -18.56
N TYR A 70 -8.80 -5.98 -18.17
CA TYR A 70 -8.28 -4.64 -18.42
C TYR A 70 -6.88 -4.43 -17.82
N LYS A 71 -6.69 -4.79 -16.54
CA LYS A 71 -5.37 -4.68 -15.89
C LYS A 71 -4.31 -5.52 -16.60
N ARG A 72 -4.65 -6.73 -17.06
CA ARG A 72 -3.72 -7.58 -17.84
C ARG A 72 -3.29 -6.85 -19.11
N GLN A 73 -4.25 -6.33 -19.89
CA GLN A 73 -3.93 -5.57 -21.10
C GLN A 73 -3.02 -4.36 -20.84
N GLN A 74 -3.22 -3.66 -19.72
CA GLN A 74 -2.36 -2.52 -19.35
C GLN A 74 -0.94 -2.97 -18.97
N MET A 75 -0.80 -4.12 -18.30
CA MET A 75 0.52 -4.70 -18.01
C MET A 75 1.21 -5.18 -19.29
N ASP A 76 0.48 -5.85 -20.18
CA ASP A 76 1.03 -6.33 -21.46
C ASP A 76 1.53 -5.16 -22.31
N LYS A 77 0.77 -4.06 -22.40
CA LYS A 77 1.22 -2.83 -23.08
C LYS A 77 2.48 -2.24 -22.46
N LYS A 78 2.55 -2.18 -21.13
CA LYS A 78 3.74 -1.67 -20.42
C LYS A 78 4.95 -2.57 -20.69
N GLN A 79 4.77 -3.88 -20.66
CA GLN A 79 5.84 -4.83 -20.94
C GLN A 79 6.33 -4.70 -22.37
N GLN A 80 5.43 -4.66 -23.35
CA GLN A 80 5.78 -4.44 -24.76
C GLN A 80 6.58 -3.15 -24.95
N GLN A 81 6.21 -2.07 -24.26
CA GLN A 81 6.96 -0.81 -24.32
C GLN A 81 8.36 -0.95 -23.72
N LEU A 82 8.51 -1.65 -22.58
CA LEU A 82 9.82 -1.91 -21.97
C LEU A 82 10.70 -2.79 -22.87
N ASP A 83 10.12 -3.80 -23.51
CA ASP A 83 10.82 -4.68 -24.45
C ASP A 83 11.32 -3.87 -25.65
N GLN A 84 10.48 -3.03 -26.24
CA GLN A 84 10.87 -2.13 -27.34
C GLN A 84 11.99 -1.15 -26.93
N GLN A 85 11.90 -0.59 -25.73
CA GLN A 85 12.95 0.29 -25.19
C GLN A 85 14.27 -0.47 -25.03
N TYR A 86 14.22 -1.70 -24.51
CA TYR A 86 15.40 -2.55 -24.37
C TYR A 86 16.04 -2.86 -25.72
N GLU A 87 15.27 -3.33 -26.70
CA GLU A 87 15.77 -3.63 -28.06
C GLU A 87 16.39 -2.38 -28.70
N SER A 88 15.76 -1.22 -28.53
CA SER A 88 16.31 0.05 -29.02
C SER A 88 17.65 0.40 -28.37
N ILE A 89 17.78 0.21 -27.05
CA ILE A 89 19.02 0.48 -26.32
C ILE A 89 20.11 -0.52 -26.74
N TYR A 90 19.75 -1.79 -26.89
CA TYR A 90 20.66 -2.86 -27.31
C TYR A 90 21.27 -2.58 -28.69
N ASN A 91 20.42 -2.28 -29.68
CA ASN A 91 20.87 -1.97 -31.04
C ASN A 91 21.80 -0.74 -31.06
N ALA A 92 21.44 0.32 -30.34
CA ALA A 92 22.26 1.52 -30.25
C ALA A 92 23.64 1.26 -29.61
N MET A 93 23.70 0.40 -28.59
CA MET A 93 24.96 0.01 -27.95
C MET A 93 25.81 -0.90 -28.85
N GLU A 94 25.19 -1.78 -29.63
CA GLU A 94 25.90 -2.61 -30.62
C GLU A 94 26.53 -1.76 -31.73
N GLU A 95 25.80 -0.75 -32.22
CA GLU A 95 26.31 0.22 -33.19
C GLU A 95 27.45 1.05 -32.60
N LEU A 96 27.29 1.56 -31.37
CA LEU A 96 28.33 2.33 -30.68
C LEU A 96 29.62 1.52 -30.54
N LYS A 97 29.51 0.25 -30.18
CA LYS A 97 30.65 -0.66 -30.07
C LYS A 97 31.41 -0.85 -31.39
N LYS A 98 30.70 -0.88 -32.52
CA LYS A 98 31.30 -1.01 -33.86
C LYS A 98 32.01 0.28 -34.29
N LEU A 99 31.47 1.44 -33.93
CA LEU A 99 32.00 2.75 -34.35
C LEU A 99 33.13 3.25 -33.44
N SER A 100 32.94 3.18 -32.12
CA SER A 100 33.90 3.67 -31.12
C SER A 100 33.88 2.80 -29.86
N PRO A 101 34.87 1.90 -29.68
CA PRO A 101 34.91 1.03 -28.51
C PRO A 101 35.16 1.81 -27.21
N GLU A 102 35.91 2.92 -27.25
CA GLU A 102 36.19 3.74 -26.07
C GLU A 102 34.91 4.35 -25.46
N LEU A 103 34.01 4.89 -26.30
CA LEU A 103 32.73 5.43 -25.84
C LEU A 103 31.80 4.34 -25.30
N PHE A 104 31.83 3.15 -25.91
CA PHE A 104 31.08 2.00 -25.43
C PHE A 104 31.53 1.56 -24.04
N GLU A 105 32.84 1.54 -23.78
CA GLU A 105 33.38 1.19 -22.47
C GLU A 105 32.93 2.17 -21.37
N ILE A 106 32.93 3.48 -21.67
CA ILE A 106 32.45 4.50 -20.74
C ILE A 106 30.95 4.35 -20.49
N ALA A 107 30.14 4.18 -21.55
CA ALA A 107 28.70 4.08 -21.42
C ALA A 107 28.22 2.82 -20.68
N ASN A 108 28.99 1.72 -20.74
CA ASN A 108 28.67 0.45 -20.08
C ASN A 108 29.16 0.38 -18.62
N GLN A 109 29.71 1.47 -18.07
CA GLN A 109 30.11 1.53 -16.67
C GLN A 109 28.87 1.42 -15.75
N GLN A 110 28.96 0.57 -14.73
CA GLN A 110 27.87 0.38 -13.79
C GLN A 110 27.84 1.55 -12.79
N GLU A 111 26.88 2.45 -12.97
CA GLU A 111 26.60 3.51 -12.00
C GLU A 111 25.52 3.07 -11.00
N LEU A 112 25.58 3.62 -9.78
CA LEU A 112 24.47 3.52 -8.82
C LEU A 112 23.43 4.60 -9.17
N PRO A 113 22.28 4.25 -9.78
CA PRO A 113 21.34 5.27 -10.24
C PRO A 113 20.71 5.98 -9.05
N LYS A 114 21.00 7.29 -8.90
CA LYS A 114 20.34 8.16 -7.92
C LYS A 114 19.37 9.09 -8.64
N TYR A 115 18.09 8.91 -8.36
CA TYR A 115 17.07 9.85 -8.83
C TYR A 115 17.21 11.20 -8.11
N PRO A 116 17.09 12.32 -8.83
CA PRO A 116 17.15 13.64 -8.22
C PRO A 116 15.91 13.88 -7.36
N LEU A 117 16.07 14.58 -6.22
CA LEU A 117 14.98 14.88 -5.29
C LEU A 117 13.88 15.74 -5.93
N GLU A 118 14.23 16.55 -6.93
CA GLU A 118 13.26 17.39 -7.65
C GLU A 118 12.29 16.60 -8.53
N MET A 119 12.60 15.36 -8.88
CA MET A 119 11.69 14.48 -9.60
C MET A 119 10.61 13.95 -8.64
N ARG A 120 9.58 14.77 -8.43
CA ARG A 120 8.45 14.49 -7.55
C ARG A 120 7.47 13.49 -8.18
N LEU A 121 6.75 12.77 -7.33
CA LEU A 121 5.62 11.94 -7.76
C LEU A 121 4.46 12.82 -8.25
N PRO A 122 3.70 12.39 -9.27
CA PRO A 122 2.50 13.08 -9.70
C PRO A 122 1.49 13.24 -8.56
N THR A 123 0.85 14.40 -8.49
CA THR A 123 -0.18 14.74 -7.50
C THR A 123 -1.53 14.89 -8.19
N ASP A 124 -2.64 14.69 -7.47
CA ASP A 124 -3.99 14.78 -8.03
C ASP A 124 -4.33 16.19 -8.56
N TYR A 125 -3.78 17.22 -7.91
CA TYR A 125 -3.95 18.62 -8.30
C TYR A 125 -2.58 19.30 -8.42
N PRO A 126 -2.36 20.13 -9.45
CA PRO A 126 -1.09 20.81 -9.62
C PRO A 126 -0.85 21.82 -8.49
N PRO A 127 0.41 22.11 -8.14
CA PRO A 127 0.73 23.19 -7.21
C PRO A 127 0.48 24.56 -7.85
N THR A 128 0.40 25.61 -7.02
CA THR A 128 0.20 27.01 -7.47
C THR A 128 1.20 27.44 -8.53
N LYS A 129 2.44 26.93 -8.45
CA LYS A 129 3.47 27.07 -9.48
C LYS A 129 3.80 25.68 -10.02
N PRO A 130 3.21 25.25 -11.16
CA PRO A 130 3.44 23.92 -11.72
C PRO A 130 4.89 23.66 -12.12
N TRP A 131 5.61 24.72 -12.50
CA TRP A 131 6.99 24.65 -12.95
C TRP A 131 7.82 25.78 -12.34
N VAL A 132 9.08 25.48 -12.00
CA VAL A 132 10.05 26.45 -11.48
C VAL A 132 11.06 26.75 -12.58
N TYR A 133 10.97 27.94 -13.17
CA TYR A 133 11.87 28.37 -14.25
C TYR A 133 13.26 28.77 -13.74
N ASN A 134 13.36 29.33 -12.54
CA ASN A 134 14.59 29.83 -11.94
C ASN A 134 15.28 28.78 -11.07
N TYR A 135 15.62 27.63 -11.66
CA TYR A 135 16.32 26.55 -10.97
C TYR A 135 17.80 26.91 -10.73
N ALA A 136 18.24 26.79 -9.47
CA ALA A 136 19.65 26.86 -9.09
C ALA A 136 20.02 25.56 -8.37
N PRO A 137 21.01 24.80 -8.84
CA PRO A 137 21.42 23.57 -8.17
C PRO A 137 21.97 23.90 -6.78
N ALA A 138 21.57 23.13 -5.77
CA ALA A 138 22.23 23.20 -4.46
C ALA A 138 23.72 22.88 -4.66
N LYS A 139 24.61 23.74 -4.13
CA LYS A 139 26.06 23.47 -4.15
C LYS A 139 26.30 22.12 -3.47
N GLN A 140 26.98 21.21 -4.16
CA GLN A 140 27.44 19.95 -3.59
C GLN A 140 28.61 20.29 -2.65
N GLU A 141 28.41 20.13 -1.34
CA GLU A 141 29.48 20.14 -0.32
C GLU A 141 30.24 18.81 -0.33
#